data_AF-A0A0K0D304-F1
#
_entry.id   AF-A0A0K0D304-F1
#
_cell.length_a   1.000
_cell.length_b   1.000
_cell.length_c   1.000
_cell.angle_alpha   90.00
_cell.angle_beta   90.00
_cell.angle_gamma   90.00
#
_symmetry.space_group_name_H-M   'P 1'
#
loop_
_entity.id
_entity.type
_entity.pdbx_description
1 polymer ?
#
loop_
_entity_poly.entity_id
_entity_poly.type
_entity_poly.pdbx_seq_one_letter_code
_entity_poly.pdbx_strand_id
1 'polypeptide(L)'
;LDSMSTADASIRIGIATVLSNIVSIAGTSIGPLLLSIFNSLLKHLRTSVDFKRSGKCKDTEAEKMYQEALINAMGDFANALPDYQKVEMMMFTVGNIPNLDEKRFKQGDEFLQHVLVKTLLKVATKYRTAYLATVFTESFLRTLIQLALVNDSQVRLGTQQIFHTLLDRHDNLSHLSHLPYVLDVSDLQLTVEKCSRADQMFMRKHIHDMTQMLYRAVTLVADDGNLQLHMDAIQCTMSLLCIEVGFDETLIELFRLAFALQTLAVDPSNGFSAEKRIALHNLIAKYMNLAAQLMANPSLCQHVQQVVACRVRGPPGLNLLLDDKHDEVHIVGGTTEAVERVELSMLVEVEGMLFERNDVADCLKAAGKDVSRLSQPFTLSSSKSAQEKGIDETDGKTSPFLPMAGIDDVSIDLSVDWTPPESVRQSRRNTEHTEQVLASIRNRSFEDQADESCARHEAGDLSRTVSRLLARNADTVRMANIGRPAKPKNIFEMNLPTAFAL
;
A
#
# COMPACT_ATOMS: atom_id res chain seq x y z
N LEU A 1 -30.95 -13.31 7.52
CA LEU A 1 -30.02 -12.41 8.23
C LEU A 1 -30.78 -11.49 9.18
N ASP A 2 -31.71 -10.67 8.68
CA ASP A 2 -32.43 -9.66 9.50
C ASP A 2 -33.22 -10.23 10.69
N SER A 3 -33.92 -11.35 10.50
CA SER A 3 -34.70 -12.02 11.55
C SER A 3 -33.85 -12.60 12.68
N MET A 4 -32.58 -12.91 12.41
CA MET A 4 -31.63 -13.52 13.36
C MET A 4 -30.53 -12.53 13.77
N SER A 5 -30.80 -11.23 13.64
CA SER A 5 -29.83 -10.15 13.96
C SER A 5 -29.40 -10.13 15.43
N THR A 6 -30.23 -10.63 16.34
CA THR A 6 -29.94 -10.74 17.77
C THR A 6 -29.53 -12.15 18.22
N ALA A 7 -29.39 -13.09 17.29
CA ALA A 7 -28.97 -14.45 17.60
C ALA A 7 -27.49 -14.50 18.02
N ASP A 8 -27.08 -15.62 18.60
CA ASP A 8 -25.69 -15.86 18.96
C ASP A 8 -24.75 -15.68 17.75
N ALA A 9 -23.53 -15.21 18.03
CA ALA A 9 -22.56 -14.90 16.98
C ALA A 9 -22.26 -16.11 16.09
N SER A 10 -22.22 -17.33 16.64
CA SER A 10 -22.03 -18.58 15.89
C SER A 10 -23.09 -18.80 14.82
N ILE A 11 -24.37 -18.61 15.17
CA ILE A 11 -25.50 -18.72 14.24
C ILE A 11 -25.39 -17.64 13.15
N ARG A 12 -25.07 -16.40 13.53
CA ARG A 12 -24.90 -15.29 12.58
C ARG A 12 -23.73 -15.54 11.62
N ILE A 13 -22.63 -16.11 12.09
CA ILE A 13 -21.48 -16.56 11.27
C ILE A 13 -21.92 -17.64 10.28
N GLY A 14 -22.67 -18.65 10.73
CA GLY A 14 -23.20 -19.72 9.87
C GLY A 14 -24.07 -19.16 8.74
N ILE A 15 -24.98 -18.24 9.05
CA ILE A 15 -25.83 -17.58 8.04
C ILE A 15 -24.97 -16.78 7.04
N ALA A 16 -24.00 -15.99 7.51
CA ALA A 16 -23.12 -15.22 6.62
C ALA A 16 -22.30 -16.13 5.69
N THR A 17 -21.81 -17.26 6.20
CA THR A 17 -21.07 -18.26 5.43
C THR A 17 -21.94 -18.87 4.33
N VAL A 18 -23.16 -19.28 4.66
CA VAL A 18 -24.07 -19.88 3.68
C VAL A 18 -24.52 -18.87 2.62
N LEU A 19 -24.75 -17.61 3.00
CA LEU A 19 -25.03 -16.54 2.02
C LEU A 19 -23.88 -16.35 1.02
N SER A 20 -22.64 -16.34 1.51
CA SER A 20 -21.45 -16.25 0.65
C SER A 20 -21.39 -17.42 -0.35
N ASN A 21 -21.64 -18.64 0.12
CA ASN A 21 -21.65 -19.83 -0.72
C ASN A 21 -22.78 -19.81 -1.78
N ILE A 22 -23.98 -19.38 -1.39
CA ILE A 22 -25.13 -19.26 -2.32
C ILE A 22 -24.78 -18.30 -3.46
N VAL A 23 -24.17 -17.16 -3.15
CA VAL A 23 -23.83 -16.15 -4.15
C VAL A 23 -22.77 -16.66 -5.12
N SER A 24 -21.76 -17.37 -4.61
CA SER A 24 -20.73 -18.00 -5.45
C SER A 24 -21.32 -18.96 -6.48
N ILE A 25 -22.44 -19.63 -6.15
CA ILE A 25 -23.14 -20.55 -7.06
C ILE A 25 -24.12 -19.82 -7.99
N ALA A 26 -24.88 -18.87 -7.45
CA ALA A 26 -25.92 -18.17 -8.20
C ALA A 26 -25.34 -17.24 -9.28
N GLY A 27 -24.09 -16.78 -9.09
CA GLY A 27 -23.37 -15.92 -10.03
C GLY A 27 -24.18 -14.67 -10.36
N THR A 28 -24.32 -14.38 -11.66
CA THR A 28 -25.04 -13.20 -12.17
C THR A 28 -26.58 -13.31 -12.09
N SER A 29 -27.13 -14.49 -11.80
CA SER A 29 -28.58 -14.76 -11.81
C SER A 29 -29.36 -13.98 -10.73
N ILE A 30 -28.66 -13.44 -9.74
CA ILE A 30 -29.23 -12.65 -8.64
C ILE A 30 -29.00 -11.13 -8.80
N GLY A 31 -28.50 -10.69 -9.96
CA GLY A 31 -28.14 -9.32 -10.34
C GLY A 31 -28.88 -8.18 -9.62
N PRO A 32 -30.21 -8.06 -9.77
CA PRO A 32 -30.99 -6.96 -9.18
C PRO A 32 -31.07 -6.95 -7.65
N LEU A 33 -30.90 -8.11 -7.00
CA LEU A 33 -30.94 -8.24 -5.54
C LEU A 33 -29.57 -7.97 -4.90
N LEU A 34 -28.51 -7.91 -5.71
CA LEU A 34 -27.14 -7.93 -5.20
C LEU A 34 -26.80 -6.73 -4.33
N LEU A 35 -27.10 -5.52 -4.81
CA LEU A 35 -26.81 -4.30 -4.04
C LEU A 35 -27.60 -4.28 -2.72
N SER A 36 -28.82 -4.85 -2.72
CA SER A 36 -29.63 -5.00 -1.52
C SER A 36 -29.01 -5.97 -0.52
N ILE A 37 -28.50 -7.13 -0.99
CA ILE A 37 -27.78 -8.10 -0.15
C ILE A 37 -26.51 -7.47 0.42
N PHE A 38 -25.72 -6.79 -0.42
CA PHE A 38 -24.50 -6.10 0.02
C PHE A 38 -24.81 -5.02 1.07
N ASN A 39 -25.84 -4.20 0.84
CA ASN A 39 -26.29 -3.20 1.79
C ASN A 39 -26.76 -3.83 3.11
N SER A 40 -27.45 -4.98 3.05
CA SER A 40 -27.80 -5.75 4.24
C SER A 40 -26.55 -6.21 5.00
N LEU A 41 -25.57 -6.83 4.33
CA LEU A 41 -24.32 -7.26 4.96
C LEU A 41 -23.57 -6.08 5.61
N LEU A 42 -23.48 -4.93 4.94
CA LEU A 42 -22.89 -3.70 5.49
C LEU A 42 -23.67 -3.18 6.70
N LYS A 43 -25.00 -3.20 6.68
CA LYS A 43 -25.85 -2.81 7.82
C LYS A 43 -25.62 -3.72 9.03
N HIS A 44 -25.51 -5.03 8.81
CA HIS A 44 -25.20 -6.01 9.86
C HIS A 44 -23.80 -5.80 10.42
N LEU A 45 -22.83 -5.47 9.57
CA LEU A 45 -21.46 -5.15 9.99
C LEU A 45 -21.44 -3.91 10.88
N ARG A 46 -22.11 -2.82 10.49
CA ARG A 46 -22.25 -1.61 11.32
C ARG A 46 -22.90 -1.92 12.67
N THR A 47 -23.99 -2.68 12.66
CA THR A 47 -24.73 -3.05 13.87
C THR A 47 -23.85 -3.89 14.80
N SER A 48 -23.07 -4.82 14.26
CA SER A 48 -22.09 -5.62 14.99
C SER A 48 -21.00 -4.75 15.61
N VAL A 49 -20.49 -3.77 14.86
CA VAL A 49 -19.51 -2.79 15.33
C VAL A 49 -20.08 -1.98 16.51
N ASP A 50 -21.30 -1.46 16.40
CA ASP A 50 -21.96 -0.71 17.46
C ASP A 50 -22.26 -1.58 18.69
N PHE A 51 -22.69 -2.83 18.47
CA PHE A 51 -22.96 -3.79 19.53
C PHE A 51 -21.69 -4.11 20.34
N LYS A 52 -20.58 -4.41 19.66
CA LYS A 52 -19.27 -4.63 20.29
C LYS A 52 -18.84 -3.43 21.14
N ARG A 53 -19.07 -2.21 20.64
CA ARG A 53 -18.68 -0.97 21.34
C ARG A 53 -19.60 -0.59 22.48
N SER A 54 -20.85 -1.05 22.47
CA SER A 54 -21.82 -0.76 23.54
C SER A 54 -21.42 -1.30 24.92
N GLY A 55 -20.38 -2.15 25.00
CA GLY A 55 -19.96 -2.84 26.22
C GLY A 55 -20.94 -3.94 26.67
N LYS A 56 -22.06 -4.12 25.96
CA LYS A 56 -23.06 -5.17 26.22
C LYS A 56 -22.67 -6.51 25.61
N CYS A 57 -21.69 -6.52 24.71
CA CYS A 57 -21.17 -7.72 24.08
C CYS A 57 -20.34 -8.51 25.10
N LYS A 58 -20.85 -9.67 25.53
CA LYS A 58 -20.14 -10.56 26.47
C LYS A 58 -18.97 -11.27 25.79
N ASP A 59 -19.12 -11.62 24.52
CA ASP A 59 -18.13 -12.33 23.73
C ASP A 59 -17.60 -11.46 22.58
N THR A 60 -16.60 -10.65 22.91
CA THR A 60 -16.00 -9.66 21.99
C THR A 60 -15.25 -10.32 20.83
N GLU A 61 -14.77 -11.54 21.02
CA GLU A 61 -14.01 -12.29 20.01
C GLU A 61 -14.95 -12.98 19.03
N ALA A 62 -16.02 -13.64 19.50
CA ALA A 62 -17.03 -14.19 18.60
C ALA A 62 -17.69 -13.09 17.73
N GLU A 63 -17.91 -11.89 18.30
CA GLU A 63 -18.42 -10.76 17.52
C GLU A 63 -17.41 -10.26 16.48
N LYS A 64 -16.11 -10.31 16.78
CA LYS A 64 -15.04 -9.98 15.82
C LYS A 64 -14.99 -11.01 14.69
N MET A 65 -15.14 -12.30 15.00
CA MET A 65 -15.23 -13.36 14.00
C MET A 65 -16.43 -13.15 13.09
N TYR A 66 -17.58 -12.72 13.63
CA TYR A 66 -18.73 -12.35 12.83
C TYR A 66 -18.44 -11.18 11.88
N GLN A 67 -17.76 -10.13 12.35
CA GLN A 67 -17.32 -9.02 11.50
C GLN A 67 -16.39 -9.50 10.38
N GLU A 68 -15.43 -10.39 10.68
CA GLU A 68 -14.54 -10.96 9.66
C GLU A 68 -15.28 -11.84 8.66
N ALA A 69 -16.24 -12.65 9.12
CA ALA A 69 -17.09 -13.47 8.26
C ALA A 69 -17.92 -12.61 7.30
N LEU A 70 -18.51 -11.51 7.78
CA LEU A 70 -19.22 -10.55 6.93
C LEU A 70 -18.30 -9.89 5.89
N ILE A 71 -17.10 -9.45 6.30
CA ILE A 71 -16.11 -8.86 5.39
C ILE A 71 -15.71 -9.86 4.29
N ASN A 72 -15.41 -11.10 4.67
CA ASN A 72 -15.05 -12.14 3.72
C ASN A 72 -16.21 -12.45 2.77
N ALA A 73 -17.43 -12.62 3.31
CA ALA A 73 -18.63 -12.85 2.51
C ALA A 73 -18.85 -11.73 1.49
N MET A 74 -18.67 -10.46 1.88
CA MET A 74 -18.75 -9.31 0.96
C MET A 74 -17.66 -9.32 -0.13
N GLY A 75 -16.46 -9.80 0.20
CA GLY A 75 -15.39 -10.01 -0.77
C GLY A 75 -15.72 -11.11 -1.77
N ASP A 76 -16.16 -12.27 -1.30
CA ASP A 76 -16.48 -13.40 -2.15
C ASP A 76 -17.73 -13.11 -3.00
N PHE A 77 -18.65 -12.32 -2.45
CA PHE A 77 -19.75 -11.72 -3.16
C PHE A 77 -19.28 -10.83 -4.33
N ALA A 78 -18.35 -9.90 -4.08
CA ALA A 78 -17.79 -9.04 -5.12
C ALA A 78 -17.09 -9.84 -6.23
N ASN A 79 -16.47 -10.98 -5.90
CA ASN A 79 -15.79 -11.85 -6.88
C ASN A 79 -16.76 -12.46 -7.90
N ALA A 80 -18.01 -12.68 -7.53
CA ALA A 80 -19.04 -13.24 -8.42
C ALA A 80 -19.64 -12.20 -9.38
N LEU A 81 -19.25 -10.92 -9.26
CA LEU A 81 -19.86 -9.83 -10.01
C LEU A 81 -19.04 -9.42 -11.23
N PRO A 82 -19.68 -8.82 -12.24
CA PRO A 82 -18.99 -8.03 -13.24
C PRO A 82 -18.27 -6.83 -12.63
N ASP A 83 -17.22 -6.37 -13.31
CA ASP A 83 -16.33 -5.32 -12.82
C ASP A 83 -17.03 -3.97 -12.55
N TYR A 84 -18.03 -3.58 -13.36
CA TYR A 84 -18.77 -2.34 -13.13
C TYR A 84 -19.52 -2.36 -11.79
N GLN A 85 -20.06 -3.50 -11.37
CA GLN A 85 -20.73 -3.64 -10.07
C GLN A 85 -19.74 -3.65 -8.91
N LYS A 86 -18.53 -4.18 -9.10
CA LYS A 86 -17.47 -4.07 -8.10
C LYS A 86 -17.11 -2.61 -7.84
N VAL A 87 -17.03 -1.79 -8.89
CA VAL A 87 -16.84 -0.34 -8.75
C VAL A 87 -18.01 0.31 -7.99
N GLU A 88 -19.26 -0.01 -8.33
CA GLU A 88 -20.43 0.48 -7.58
C GLU A 88 -20.39 0.09 -6.10
N MET A 89 -19.99 -1.16 -5.77
CA MET A 89 -19.85 -1.61 -4.38
C MET A 89 -18.73 -0.87 -3.64
N MET A 90 -17.60 -0.59 -4.30
CA MET A 90 -16.52 0.21 -3.74
C MET A 90 -17.01 1.64 -3.44
N MET A 91 -17.70 2.27 -4.39
CA MET A 91 -18.33 3.59 -4.23
C MET A 91 -19.34 3.60 -3.09
N PHE A 92 -20.19 2.58 -3.03
CA PHE A 92 -21.19 2.43 -1.98
C PHE A 92 -20.54 2.29 -0.61
N THR A 93 -19.48 1.48 -0.50
CA THR A 93 -18.72 1.31 0.76
C THR A 93 -18.10 2.63 1.19
N VAL A 94 -17.50 3.38 0.27
CA VAL A 94 -16.93 4.71 0.54
C VAL A 94 -17.99 5.70 1.00
N GLY A 95 -19.16 5.77 0.34
CA GLY A 95 -20.27 6.62 0.76
C GLY A 95 -20.83 6.29 2.15
N ASN A 96 -20.48 5.11 2.68
CA ASN A 96 -20.83 4.66 4.01
C ASN A 96 -19.75 4.98 5.07
N ILE A 97 -18.57 5.42 4.69
CA ILE A 97 -17.52 5.76 5.65
C ILE A 97 -17.91 7.05 6.39
N PRO A 98 -17.92 7.07 7.74
CA PRO A 98 -18.32 8.24 8.51
C PRO A 98 -17.34 9.41 8.30
N ASN A 99 -17.87 10.64 8.41
CA ASN A 99 -17.22 11.88 7.98
C ASN A 99 -15.72 11.96 8.25
N LEU A 100 -14.98 12.34 7.20
CA LEU A 100 -13.53 12.51 7.20
C LEU A 100 -13.10 13.92 7.64
N ASP A 101 -14.05 14.82 7.89
CA ASP A 101 -13.78 16.16 8.39
C ASP A 101 -13.41 16.13 9.88
N GLU A 102 -12.17 16.54 10.18
CA GLU A 102 -11.56 16.58 11.52
C GLU A 102 -12.44 17.25 12.60
N LYS A 103 -13.34 18.18 12.20
CA LYS A 103 -14.16 18.98 13.12
C LYS A 103 -15.33 18.25 13.76
N ARG A 104 -15.70 17.04 13.30
CA ARG A 104 -16.88 16.31 13.79
C ARG A 104 -16.58 14.85 14.14
N PHE A 105 -15.40 14.58 14.69
CA PHE A 105 -14.99 13.23 15.04
C PHE A 105 -15.67 12.72 16.31
N LYS A 106 -16.41 11.61 16.23
CA LYS A 106 -16.83 10.85 17.40
C LYS A 106 -15.82 9.72 17.62
N GLN A 107 -15.56 9.36 18.88
CA GLN A 107 -14.64 8.29 19.33
C GLN A 107 -15.05 6.86 18.90
N GLY A 108 -15.88 6.76 17.87
CA GLY A 108 -16.42 5.56 17.27
C GLY A 108 -16.40 5.50 15.76
N ASP A 109 -16.17 6.64 15.14
CA ASP A 109 -16.06 6.73 13.70
C ASP A 109 -14.75 6.09 13.23
N GLU A 110 -13.68 6.10 14.05
CA GLU A 110 -12.38 5.46 13.77
C GLU A 110 -12.50 3.95 13.54
N PHE A 111 -13.07 3.22 14.50
CA PHE A 111 -13.19 1.76 14.37
C PHE A 111 -14.11 1.38 13.20
N LEU A 112 -15.16 2.16 12.97
CA LEU A 112 -16.04 1.96 11.83
C LEU A 112 -15.34 2.29 10.50
N GLN A 113 -14.51 3.34 10.43
CA GLN A 113 -13.63 3.64 9.30
C GLN A 113 -12.70 2.47 9.03
N HIS A 114 -12.04 1.94 10.05
CA HIS A 114 -11.15 0.79 9.93
C HIS A 114 -11.86 -0.44 9.32
N VAL A 115 -13.02 -0.80 9.85
CA VAL A 115 -13.80 -1.95 9.37
C VAL A 115 -14.29 -1.73 7.93
N LEU A 116 -14.73 -0.53 7.58
CA LEU A 116 -15.20 -0.20 6.23
C LEU A 116 -14.04 -0.09 5.21
N VAL A 117 -12.87 0.41 5.60
CA VAL A 117 -11.67 0.39 4.76
C VAL A 117 -11.19 -1.05 4.54
N LYS A 118 -11.22 -1.90 5.56
CA LYS A 118 -10.94 -3.35 5.41
C LYS A 118 -11.94 -4.02 4.47
N THR A 119 -13.21 -3.63 4.53
CA THR A 119 -14.26 -4.10 3.60
C THR A 119 -13.99 -3.64 2.18
N LEU A 120 -13.68 -2.35 2.00
CA LEU A 120 -13.35 -1.75 0.72
C LEU A 120 -12.15 -2.43 0.07
N LEU A 121 -11.08 -2.64 0.83
CA LEU A 121 -9.90 -3.38 0.39
C LEU A 121 -10.28 -4.79 -0.06
N LYS A 122 -11.10 -5.50 0.72
CA LYS A 122 -11.53 -6.86 0.36
C LYS A 122 -12.29 -6.89 -0.97
N VAL A 123 -13.16 -5.91 -1.23
CA VAL A 123 -13.84 -5.77 -2.53
C VAL A 123 -12.84 -5.41 -3.64
N ALA A 124 -11.92 -4.48 -3.39
CA ALA A 124 -10.90 -4.06 -4.35
C ALA A 124 -10.01 -5.23 -4.81
N THR A 125 -9.67 -6.19 -3.93
CA THR A 125 -8.87 -7.37 -4.32
C THR A 125 -9.53 -8.28 -5.35
N LYS A 126 -10.82 -8.08 -5.63
CA LYS A 126 -11.57 -8.84 -6.64
C LYS A 126 -11.75 -8.09 -7.95
N TYR A 127 -11.32 -6.83 -8.01
CA TYR A 127 -11.41 -5.98 -9.18
C TYR A 127 -10.05 -5.92 -9.88
N ARG A 128 -10.06 -5.91 -11.22
CA ARG A 128 -8.87 -5.67 -12.03
C ARG A 128 -9.02 -4.36 -12.78
N THR A 129 -8.13 -3.43 -12.53
CA THR A 129 -8.17 -2.12 -13.19
C THR A 129 -7.75 -2.24 -14.65
N ALA A 130 -8.64 -1.88 -15.58
CA ALA A 130 -8.27 -1.67 -16.98
C ALA A 130 -7.68 -0.26 -17.16
N TYR A 131 -8.48 0.75 -16.84
CA TYR A 131 -8.11 2.16 -16.90
C TYR A 131 -8.32 2.82 -15.54
N LEU A 132 -7.45 3.73 -15.15
CA LEU A 132 -7.57 4.38 -13.84
C LEU A 132 -8.87 5.18 -13.70
N ALA A 133 -9.31 5.84 -14.77
CA ALA A 133 -10.51 6.68 -14.77
C ALA A 133 -11.82 5.88 -14.56
N THR A 134 -11.84 4.57 -14.80
CA THR A 134 -13.05 3.76 -14.60
C THR A 134 -13.30 3.43 -13.14
N VAL A 135 -12.25 3.40 -12.32
CA VAL A 135 -12.34 3.10 -10.88
C VAL A 135 -12.16 4.36 -10.03
N PHE A 136 -11.18 5.19 -10.34
CA PHE A 136 -10.89 6.42 -9.62
C PHE A 136 -11.76 7.57 -10.11
N THR A 137 -13.07 7.49 -9.82
CA THR A 137 -13.94 8.68 -9.94
C THR A 137 -13.43 9.81 -9.03
N GLU A 138 -13.74 11.05 -9.37
CA GLU A 138 -13.21 12.22 -8.64
C GLU A 138 -13.57 12.20 -7.15
N SER A 139 -14.79 11.79 -6.80
CA SER A 139 -15.23 11.64 -5.41
C SER A 139 -14.56 10.46 -4.71
N PHE A 140 -14.36 9.33 -5.41
CA PHE A 140 -13.67 8.16 -4.87
C PHE A 140 -12.23 8.47 -4.53
N LEU A 141 -11.48 9.00 -5.49
CA LEU A 141 -10.07 9.33 -5.31
C LEU A 141 -9.88 10.36 -4.21
N ARG A 142 -10.71 11.41 -4.17
CA ARG A 142 -10.68 12.42 -3.11
C ARG A 142 -10.88 11.78 -1.73
N THR A 143 -11.81 10.85 -1.61
CA THR A 143 -12.06 10.13 -0.36
C THR A 143 -10.88 9.26 0.03
N LEU A 144 -10.30 8.50 -0.90
CA LEU A 144 -9.10 7.70 -0.62
C LEU A 144 -7.91 8.57 -0.21
N ILE A 145 -7.72 9.73 -0.82
CA ILE A 145 -6.68 10.69 -0.42
C ILE A 145 -6.91 11.18 1.01
N GLN A 146 -8.16 11.49 1.39
CA GLN A 146 -8.49 11.90 2.75
C GLN A 146 -8.24 10.76 3.76
N LEU A 147 -8.66 9.54 3.44
CA LEU A 147 -8.45 8.35 4.26
C LEU A 147 -6.97 8.00 4.46
N ALA A 148 -6.13 8.26 3.45
CA ALA A 148 -4.69 8.08 3.57
C ALA A 148 -4.04 9.05 4.58
N LEU A 149 -4.78 10.06 5.04
CA LEU A 149 -4.30 11.15 5.90
C LEU A 149 -5.06 11.27 7.24
N VAL A 150 -5.95 10.34 7.57
CA VAL A 150 -6.64 10.35 8.87
C VAL A 150 -5.69 9.99 10.02
N ASN A 151 -6.11 10.25 11.26
CA ASN A 151 -5.31 10.00 12.47
C ASN A 151 -5.04 8.51 12.74
N ASP A 152 -5.98 7.63 12.41
CA ASP A 152 -5.84 6.18 12.61
C ASP A 152 -4.82 5.58 11.62
N SER A 153 -3.71 5.05 12.14
CA SER A 153 -2.65 4.46 11.33
C SER A 153 -3.11 3.23 10.55
N GLN A 154 -4.00 2.40 11.10
CA GLN A 154 -4.48 1.22 10.41
C GLN A 154 -5.37 1.59 9.22
N VAL A 155 -6.16 2.66 9.34
CA VAL A 155 -6.93 3.22 8.22
C VAL A 155 -6.00 3.73 7.13
N ARG A 156 -4.93 4.47 7.49
CA ARG A 156 -3.93 4.93 6.52
C ARG A 156 -3.26 3.77 5.78
N LEU A 157 -2.85 2.72 6.50
CA LEU A 157 -2.21 1.54 5.91
C LEU A 157 -3.16 0.80 4.98
N GLY A 158 -4.39 0.52 5.42
CA GLY A 158 -5.41 -0.13 4.59
C GLY A 158 -5.72 0.67 3.33
N THR A 159 -5.68 2.00 3.41
CA THR A 159 -5.87 2.89 2.26
C THR A 159 -4.71 2.83 1.27
N GLN A 160 -3.45 2.77 1.75
CA GLN A 160 -2.31 2.52 0.86
C GLN A 160 -2.44 1.17 0.15
N GLN A 161 -2.88 0.12 0.86
CA GLN A 161 -3.11 -1.20 0.27
C GLN A 161 -4.23 -1.19 -0.78
N ILE A 162 -5.26 -0.34 -0.62
CA ILE A 162 -6.27 -0.12 -1.66
C ILE A 162 -5.63 0.52 -2.89
N PHE A 163 -4.80 1.56 -2.73
CA PHE A 163 -4.04 2.12 -3.84
C PHE A 163 -3.17 1.06 -4.51
N HIS A 164 -2.47 0.22 -3.74
CA HIS A 164 -1.65 -0.85 -4.30
C HIS A 164 -2.47 -1.79 -5.17
N THR A 165 -3.58 -2.27 -4.65
CA THR A 165 -4.47 -3.21 -5.33
C THR A 165 -5.06 -2.63 -6.61
N LEU A 166 -5.47 -1.36 -6.58
CA LEU A 166 -6.12 -0.71 -7.72
C LEU A 166 -5.13 -0.17 -8.76
N LEU A 167 -3.89 0.11 -8.37
CA LEU A 167 -2.83 0.53 -9.30
C LEU A 167 -2.15 -0.67 -9.97
N ASP A 168 -1.96 -1.78 -9.26
CA ASP A 168 -1.21 -2.94 -9.75
C ASP A 168 -1.99 -3.77 -10.77
N ARG A 169 -1.81 -3.49 -12.06
CA ARG A 169 -2.53 -4.17 -13.15
C ARG A 169 -1.80 -5.40 -13.67
N HIS A 170 -0.51 -5.45 -13.42
CA HIS A 170 0.42 -6.45 -13.94
C HIS A 170 0.99 -7.36 -12.84
N ASP A 171 0.35 -7.43 -11.67
CA ASP A 171 0.70 -8.32 -10.56
C ASP A 171 2.13 -8.12 -9.99
N ASN A 172 2.64 -6.88 -10.03
CA ASN A 172 3.95 -6.50 -9.51
C ASN A 172 3.99 -6.33 -7.98
N LEU A 173 2.84 -6.26 -7.30
CA LEU A 173 2.75 -5.94 -5.86
C LEU A 173 3.61 -6.86 -4.98
N SER A 174 3.70 -8.15 -5.32
CA SER A 174 4.50 -9.10 -4.56
C SER A 174 6.00 -8.74 -4.53
N HIS A 175 6.51 -8.08 -5.57
CA HIS A 175 7.89 -7.61 -5.66
C HIS A 175 8.09 -6.22 -5.04
N LEU A 176 7.04 -5.40 -5.01
CA LEU A 176 7.11 -3.98 -4.60
C LEU A 176 6.72 -3.72 -3.14
N SER A 177 5.91 -4.61 -2.54
CA SER A 177 5.42 -4.48 -1.16
C SER A 177 6.53 -4.30 -0.13
N HIS A 178 7.68 -4.95 -0.34
CA HIS A 178 8.91 -4.80 0.43
C HIS A 178 10.11 -4.67 -0.52
N LEU A 179 10.09 -3.65 -1.39
CA LEU A 179 11.12 -3.45 -2.41
C LEU A 179 12.53 -3.46 -1.77
N PRO A 180 13.39 -4.45 -2.07
CA PRO A 180 14.78 -4.42 -1.66
C PRO A 180 15.57 -3.41 -2.52
N TYR A 181 16.75 -3.01 -2.04
CA TYR A 181 17.69 -2.34 -2.93
C TYR A 181 18.37 -3.40 -3.81
N VAL A 182 18.18 -3.31 -5.12
CA VAL A 182 18.78 -4.23 -6.10
C VAL A 182 19.73 -3.46 -7.01
N LEU A 183 20.90 -4.03 -7.29
CA LEU A 183 21.86 -3.42 -8.22
C LEU A 183 21.32 -3.42 -9.65
N ASP A 184 20.68 -4.52 -10.07
CA ASP A 184 19.97 -4.64 -11.34
C ASP A 184 18.47 -4.86 -11.09
N VAL A 185 17.64 -3.89 -11.49
CA VAL A 185 16.18 -3.95 -11.38
C VAL A 185 15.59 -5.06 -12.23
N SER A 186 16.29 -5.52 -13.27
CA SER A 186 15.87 -6.64 -14.11
C SER A 186 15.72 -7.94 -13.31
N ASP A 187 16.46 -8.09 -12.20
CA ASP A 187 16.39 -9.26 -11.32
C ASP A 187 15.04 -9.37 -10.59
N LEU A 188 14.30 -8.27 -10.45
CA LEU A 188 12.96 -8.25 -9.84
C LEU A 188 11.90 -8.85 -10.76
N GLN A 189 12.19 -9.04 -12.05
CA GLN A 189 11.26 -9.60 -13.06
C GLN A 189 9.93 -8.84 -13.15
N LEU A 190 9.98 -7.51 -13.06
CA LEU A 190 8.81 -6.65 -13.13
C LEU A 190 8.19 -6.66 -14.54
N THR A 191 6.86 -6.64 -14.59
CA THR A 191 6.12 -6.42 -15.83
C THR A 191 5.82 -4.93 -15.97
N VAL A 192 6.45 -4.29 -16.96
CA VAL A 192 6.33 -2.84 -17.19
C VAL A 192 5.76 -2.61 -18.58
N GLU A 193 4.57 -2.03 -18.64
CA GLU A 193 3.90 -1.68 -19.90
C GLU A 193 3.86 -0.16 -20.12
N LYS A 194 3.68 0.24 -21.37
CA LYS A 194 3.58 1.65 -21.71
C LYS A 194 2.27 2.23 -21.18
N CYS A 195 2.37 3.29 -20.38
CA CYS A 195 1.20 4.02 -19.87
C CYS A 195 0.27 4.49 -21.01
N SER A 196 -1.01 4.11 -20.92
CA SER A 196 -2.04 4.41 -21.92
C SER A 196 -2.34 5.91 -22.01
N ARG A 197 -2.83 6.39 -23.16
CA ARG A 197 -3.18 7.82 -23.30
C ARG A 197 -4.28 8.25 -22.32
N ALA A 198 -5.25 7.37 -22.05
CA ALA A 198 -6.33 7.63 -21.10
C ALA A 198 -5.76 7.81 -19.68
N ASP A 199 -4.86 6.92 -19.25
CA ASP A 199 -4.23 7.02 -17.93
C ASP A 199 -3.30 8.24 -17.84
N GLN A 200 -2.60 8.59 -18.91
CA GLN A 200 -1.81 9.83 -18.94
C GLN A 200 -2.70 11.06 -18.70
N MET A 201 -3.86 11.15 -19.36
CA MET A 201 -4.80 12.26 -19.15
C MET A 201 -5.33 12.30 -17.72
N PHE A 202 -5.68 11.14 -17.16
CA PHE A 202 -6.11 11.01 -15.77
C PHE A 202 -5.01 11.48 -14.81
N MET A 203 -3.78 11.01 -14.98
CA MET A 203 -2.66 11.34 -14.11
C MET A 203 -2.27 12.82 -14.20
N ARG A 204 -2.37 13.47 -15.37
CA ARG A 204 -2.16 14.93 -15.47
C ARG A 204 -3.08 15.72 -14.54
N LYS A 205 -4.31 15.25 -14.33
CA LYS A 205 -5.28 15.89 -13.45
C LYS A 205 -4.99 15.60 -11.97
N HIS A 206 -4.48 14.42 -11.64
CA HIS A 206 -4.49 13.91 -10.26
C HIS A 206 -3.12 13.65 -9.61
N ILE A 207 -2.02 13.63 -10.38
CA ILE A 207 -0.67 13.33 -9.85
C ILE A 207 -0.25 14.28 -8.73
N HIS A 208 -0.64 15.55 -8.81
CA HIS A 208 -0.32 16.53 -7.79
C HIS A 208 -0.96 16.18 -6.45
N ASP A 209 -2.25 15.82 -6.44
CA ASP A 209 -2.96 15.46 -5.23
C ASP A 209 -2.40 14.14 -4.64
N MET A 210 -2.04 13.17 -5.50
CA MET A 210 -1.44 11.90 -5.06
C MET A 210 -0.04 12.08 -4.46
N THR A 211 0.81 12.90 -5.08
CA THR A 211 2.16 13.18 -4.53
C THR A 211 2.09 14.00 -3.25
N GLN A 212 1.16 14.97 -3.14
CA GLN A 212 0.89 15.68 -1.89
C GLN A 212 0.39 14.73 -0.79
N MET A 213 -0.48 13.79 -1.13
CA MET A 213 -0.93 12.75 -0.20
C MET A 213 0.25 11.94 0.31
N LEU A 214 1.14 11.46 -0.57
CA LEU A 214 2.31 10.68 -0.17
C LEU A 214 3.28 11.47 0.72
N TYR A 215 3.52 12.75 0.39
CA TYR A 215 4.33 13.64 1.22
C TYR A 215 3.76 13.76 2.64
N ARG A 216 2.46 14.05 2.75
CA ARG A 216 1.78 14.17 4.05
C ARG A 216 1.72 12.82 4.77
N ALA A 217 1.55 11.71 4.07
CA ALA A 217 1.53 10.39 4.67
C ALA A 217 2.83 10.10 5.43
N VAL A 218 4.01 10.43 4.87
CA VAL A 218 5.32 10.30 5.55
C VAL A 218 5.36 11.11 6.86
N THR A 219 4.85 12.34 6.85
CA THR A 219 4.80 13.17 8.06
C THR A 219 3.97 12.54 9.18
N LEU A 220 2.90 11.82 8.82
CA LEU A 220 1.97 11.16 9.75
C LEU A 220 2.43 9.76 10.18
N VAL A 221 3.52 9.21 9.65
CA VAL A 221 4.06 7.93 10.13
C VAL A 221 4.62 8.12 11.54
N ALA A 222 4.14 7.32 12.49
CA ALA A 222 4.60 7.36 13.87
C ALA A 222 5.99 6.71 14.02
N ASP A 223 6.78 7.22 14.95
CA ASP A 223 8.05 6.61 15.37
C ASP A 223 7.76 5.43 16.33
N ASP A 224 7.16 4.37 15.80
CA ASP A 224 6.82 3.13 16.52
C ASP A 224 7.26 1.86 15.75
N GLY A 225 6.98 0.68 16.31
CA GLY A 225 7.37 -0.59 15.68
C GLY A 225 6.75 -0.87 14.30
N ASN A 226 5.78 -0.08 13.85
CA ASN A 226 5.16 -0.17 12.52
C ASN A 226 5.74 0.84 11.52
N LEU A 227 6.76 1.62 11.91
CA LEU A 227 7.42 2.62 11.05
C LEU A 227 7.77 2.04 9.67
N GLN A 228 8.51 0.94 9.62
CA GLN A 228 8.92 0.32 8.35
C GLN A 228 7.74 -0.16 7.51
N LEU A 229 6.72 -0.75 8.13
CA LEU A 229 5.51 -1.22 7.44
C LEU A 229 4.81 -0.06 6.70
N HIS A 230 4.73 1.11 7.34
CA HIS A 230 4.16 2.31 6.72
C HIS A 230 5.04 2.91 5.64
N MET A 231 6.36 2.94 5.86
CA MET A 231 7.33 3.46 4.89
C MET A 231 7.36 2.60 3.63
N ASP A 232 7.35 1.28 3.78
CA ASP A 232 7.25 0.32 2.68
C ASP A 232 5.93 0.48 1.91
N ALA A 233 4.81 0.71 2.60
CA ALA A 233 3.55 0.97 1.94
C ALA A 233 3.58 2.24 1.07
N ILE A 234 4.21 3.32 1.54
CA ILE A 234 4.39 4.56 0.78
C ILE A 234 5.36 4.31 -0.40
N GLN A 235 6.46 3.59 -0.18
CA GLN A 235 7.42 3.21 -1.23
C GLN A 235 6.74 2.39 -2.32
N CYS A 236 5.89 1.43 -1.96
CA CYS A 236 5.15 0.60 -2.89
C CYS A 236 4.21 1.45 -3.74
N THR A 237 3.50 2.43 -3.16
CA THR A 237 2.65 3.34 -3.93
C THR A 237 3.47 4.19 -4.91
N MET A 238 4.63 4.73 -4.48
CA MET A 238 5.54 5.46 -5.38
C MET A 238 6.05 4.57 -6.52
N SER A 239 6.39 3.32 -6.21
CA SER A 239 6.92 2.35 -7.19
C SER A 239 5.85 1.93 -8.20
N LEU A 240 4.62 1.69 -7.75
CA LEU A 240 3.50 1.39 -8.63
C LEU A 240 3.15 2.57 -9.53
N LEU A 241 3.15 3.80 -9.02
CA LEU A 241 2.98 4.99 -9.88
C LEU A 241 4.08 5.10 -10.94
N CYS A 242 5.32 4.73 -10.59
CA CYS A 242 6.45 4.71 -11.52
C CYS A 242 6.30 3.63 -12.60
N ILE A 243 5.81 2.44 -12.25
CA ILE A 243 5.75 1.29 -13.16
C ILE A 243 4.48 1.29 -14.02
N GLU A 244 3.34 1.63 -13.42
CA GLU A 244 2.02 1.52 -14.08
C GLU A 244 1.67 2.76 -14.89
N VAL A 245 2.10 3.93 -14.42
CA VAL A 245 1.82 5.23 -15.04
C VAL A 245 3.04 6.13 -15.20
N GLY A 246 4.22 5.53 -15.30
CA GLY A 246 5.51 6.20 -15.49
C GLY A 246 5.72 6.81 -16.87
N PHE A 247 4.97 7.86 -17.21
CA PHE A 247 5.32 8.77 -18.30
C PHE A 247 5.97 10.04 -17.75
N ASP A 248 6.59 10.83 -18.62
CA ASP A 248 7.51 11.92 -18.28
C ASP A 248 6.99 12.84 -17.16
N GLU A 249 5.77 13.38 -17.27
CA GLU A 249 5.24 14.31 -16.26
C GLU A 249 5.03 13.64 -14.89
N THR A 250 4.56 12.39 -14.86
CA THR A 250 4.40 11.63 -13.61
C THR A 250 5.75 11.36 -12.96
N LEU A 251 6.74 10.94 -13.76
CA LEU A 251 8.10 10.68 -13.26
C LEU A 251 8.74 11.96 -12.69
N ILE A 252 8.58 13.10 -13.37
CA ILE A 252 9.08 14.39 -12.88
C ILE A 252 8.42 14.77 -11.55
N GLU A 253 7.11 14.57 -11.38
CA GLU A 253 6.44 14.84 -10.10
C GLU A 253 6.90 13.90 -8.97
N LEU A 254 7.16 12.63 -9.29
CA LEU A 254 7.71 11.68 -8.31
C LEU A 254 9.17 12.02 -7.94
N PHE A 255 10.00 12.51 -8.88
CA PHE A 255 11.33 13.05 -8.56
C PHE A 255 11.22 14.29 -7.66
N ARG A 256 10.27 15.20 -7.93
CA ARG A 256 10.01 16.35 -7.04
C ARG A 256 9.59 15.92 -5.64
N LEU A 257 8.72 14.91 -5.53
CA LEU A 257 8.36 14.32 -4.25
C LEU A 257 9.59 13.76 -3.54
N ALA A 258 10.44 13.00 -4.24
CA ALA A 258 11.65 12.43 -3.66
C ALA A 258 12.60 13.51 -3.10
N PHE A 259 12.76 14.64 -3.80
CA PHE A 259 13.53 15.78 -3.28
C PHE A 259 12.85 16.46 -2.08
N ALA A 260 11.53 16.62 -2.11
CA ALA A 260 10.79 17.19 -0.98
C ALA A 260 10.92 16.31 0.28
N LEU A 261 10.85 14.99 0.11
CA LEU A 261 11.09 14.02 1.18
C LEU A 261 12.53 14.06 1.68
N GLN A 262 13.53 14.26 0.80
CA GLN A 262 14.91 14.43 1.21
C GLN A 262 15.09 15.67 2.09
N THR A 263 14.48 16.80 1.69
CA THR A 263 14.47 18.03 2.50
C THR A 263 13.80 17.80 3.86
N LEU A 264 12.69 17.06 3.89
CA LEU A 264 12.02 16.69 5.13
C LEU A 264 12.90 15.84 6.07
N ALA A 265 13.70 14.92 5.52
CA ALA A 265 14.58 14.03 6.27
C ALA A 265 15.76 14.76 6.94
N VAL A 266 16.34 15.75 6.24
CA VAL A 266 17.50 16.49 6.73
C VAL A 266 17.12 17.62 7.69
N ASP A 267 15.92 18.18 7.54
CA ASP A 267 15.47 19.31 8.34
C ASP A 267 15.37 18.96 9.85
N PRO A 268 16.18 19.60 10.71
CA PRO A 268 16.20 19.32 12.15
C PRO A 268 14.89 19.71 12.85
N SER A 269 14.07 20.59 12.26
CA SER A 269 12.84 21.10 12.89
C SER A 269 11.69 20.09 12.96
N ASN A 270 11.71 19.04 12.12
CA ASN A 270 10.63 18.05 12.04
C ASN A 270 10.58 17.07 13.23
N GLY A 271 11.59 17.06 14.10
CA GLY A 271 11.63 16.21 15.30
C GLY A 271 11.67 14.70 15.03
N PHE A 272 11.95 14.26 13.80
CA PHE A 272 11.99 12.84 13.43
C PHE A 272 13.15 12.10 14.10
N SER A 273 12.86 10.88 14.55
CA SER A 273 13.86 9.91 15.02
C SER A 273 14.93 9.63 13.95
N ALA A 274 16.11 9.17 14.39
CA ALA A 274 17.16 8.72 13.48
C ALA A 274 16.69 7.57 12.59
N GLU A 275 15.89 6.65 13.13
CA GLU A 275 15.33 5.51 12.41
C GLU A 275 14.42 5.96 11.27
N LYS A 276 13.50 6.90 11.51
CA LYS A 276 12.61 7.45 10.48
C LYS A 276 13.35 8.22 9.41
N ARG A 277 14.38 9.00 9.77
CA ARG A 277 15.24 9.69 8.80
C ARG A 277 15.98 8.70 7.89
N ILE A 278 16.56 7.65 8.48
CA ILE A 278 17.23 6.57 7.73
C ILE A 278 16.23 5.87 6.80
N ALA A 279 15.06 5.49 7.30
CA ALA A 279 14.01 4.87 6.51
C ALA A 279 13.59 5.75 5.31
N LEU A 280 13.50 7.07 5.52
CA LEU A 280 13.14 8.02 4.47
C LEU A 280 14.23 8.16 3.40
N HIS A 281 15.51 8.23 3.79
CA HIS A 281 16.62 8.23 2.83
C HIS A 281 16.70 6.92 2.03
N ASN A 282 16.38 5.79 2.65
CA ASN A 282 16.36 4.49 2.00
C ASN A 282 15.19 4.35 1.03
N LEU A 283 14.00 4.80 1.40
CA LEU A 283 12.83 4.92 0.53
C LEU A 283 13.21 5.71 -0.73
N ILE A 284 13.78 6.91 -0.56
CA ILE A 284 14.21 7.75 -1.68
C ILE A 284 15.24 7.04 -2.55
N ALA A 285 16.26 6.39 -1.98
CA ALA A 285 17.29 5.69 -2.75
C ALA A 285 16.74 4.51 -3.56
N LYS A 286 15.83 3.71 -2.96
CA LYS A 286 15.15 2.61 -3.66
C LYS A 286 14.31 3.13 -4.82
N TYR A 287 13.55 4.20 -4.61
CA TYR A 287 12.78 4.85 -5.68
C TYR A 287 13.69 5.41 -6.80
N MET A 288 14.74 6.17 -6.45
CA MET A 288 15.66 6.75 -7.43
C MET A 288 16.33 5.67 -8.28
N ASN A 289 16.74 4.56 -7.66
CA ASN A 289 17.33 3.43 -8.36
C ASN A 289 16.35 2.76 -9.32
N LEU A 290 15.13 2.48 -8.85
CA LEU A 290 14.06 1.92 -9.68
C LEU A 290 13.77 2.82 -10.89
N ALA A 291 13.53 4.11 -10.67
CA ALA A 291 13.20 5.06 -11.73
C ALA A 291 14.36 5.22 -12.74
N ALA A 292 15.61 5.33 -12.27
CA ALA A 292 16.77 5.51 -13.13
C ALA A 292 16.96 4.36 -14.12
N GLN A 293 16.82 3.12 -13.62
CA GLN A 293 16.97 1.91 -14.43
C GLN A 293 15.80 1.70 -15.38
N LEU A 294 14.56 1.92 -14.93
CA LEU A 294 13.37 1.84 -15.80
C LEU A 294 13.37 2.88 -16.92
N MET A 295 13.94 4.05 -16.67
CA MET A 295 14.12 5.09 -17.70
C MET A 295 15.27 4.78 -18.67
N ALA A 296 16.06 3.73 -18.41
CA ALA A 296 17.28 3.39 -19.14
C ALA A 296 18.23 4.60 -19.28
N ASN A 297 18.39 5.39 -18.21
CA ASN A 297 19.24 6.58 -18.19
C ASN A 297 20.58 6.27 -17.47
N PRO A 298 21.69 6.03 -18.21
CA PRO A 298 22.94 5.59 -17.59
C PRO A 298 23.58 6.64 -16.68
N SER A 299 23.47 7.93 -17.02
CA SER A 299 24.06 8.99 -16.19
C SER A 299 23.32 9.13 -14.87
N LEU A 300 21.98 8.98 -14.89
CA LEU A 300 21.19 8.95 -13.67
C LEU A 300 21.49 7.70 -12.83
N CYS A 301 21.63 6.52 -13.46
CA CYS A 301 22.03 5.30 -12.75
C CYS A 301 23.39 5.48 -12.06
N GLN A 302 24.36 6.07 -12.74
CA GLN A 302 25.68 6.35 -12.18
C GLN A 302 25.60 7.30 -10.98
N HIS A 303 24.82 8.39 -11.09
CA HIS A 303 24.62 9.32 -9.97
C HIS A 303 24.00 8.59 -8.76
N VAL A 304 22.98 7.74 -8.98
CA VAL A 304 22.35 6.98 -7.90
C VAL A 304 23.35 6.03 -7.23
N GLN A 305 24.13 5.30 -8.01
CA GLN A 305 25.15 4.39 -7.50
C GLN A 305 26.24 5.13 -6.72
N GLN A 306 26.66 6.32 -7.17
CA GLN A 306 27.62 7.16 -6.45
C GLN A 306 27.08 7.58 -5.08
N VAL A 307 25.83 8.04 -5.01
CA VAL A 307 25.20 8.44 -3.74
C VAL A 307 25.10 7.26 -2.79
N VAL A 308 24.67 6.09 -3.28
CA VAL A 308 24.55 4.88 -2.46
C VAL A 308 25.92 4.37 -2.00
N ALA A 309 26.94 4.40 -2.87
CA ALA A 309 28.30 4.03 -2.50
C ALA A 309 28.90 4.99 -1.46
N CYS A 310 28.61 6.30 -1.55
CA CYS A 310 28.99 7.26 -0.53
C CYS A 310 28.33 6.94 0.82
N ARG A 311 27.06 6.52 0.84
CA ARG A 311 26.35 6.17 2.09
C ARG A 311 26.91 4.97 2.85
N VAL A 312 27.81 4.18 2.26
CA VAL A 312 28.54 3.11 2.95
C VAL A 312 29.33 3.64 4.15
N ARG A 313 29.86 4.87 4.06
CA ARG A 313 30.55 5.53 5.19
C ARG A 313 29.60 6.24 6.16
N GLY A 314 28.29 6.20 5.93
CA GLY A 314 27.27 6.82 6.78
C GLY A 314 26.88 5.95 7.98
N PRO A 315 25.77 6.29 8.66
CA PRO A 315 25.19 5.46 9.71
C PRO A 315 24.83 4.06 9.17
N PRO A 316 24.92 2.99 10.00
CA PRO A 316 24.74 1.61 9.55
C PRO A 316 23.49 1.36 8.69
N GLY A 317 22.36 1.98 9.06
CA GLY A 317 21.10 1.79 8.35
C GLY A 317 21.00 2.47 6.98
N LEU A 318 21.93 3.34 6.59
CA LEU A 318 21.96 3.95 5.24
C LEU A 318 22.73 3.10 4.21
N ASN A 319 23.48 2.10 4.66
CA ASN A 319 24.24 1.25 3.77
C ASN A 319 23.34 0.18 3.15
N LEU A 320 22.86 0.47 1.94
CA LEU A 320 21.98 -0.42 1.16
C LEU A 320 22.74 -1.51 0.37
N LEU A 321 24.08 -1.54 0.44
CA LEU A 321 24.93 -2.48 -0.30
C LEU A 321 25.36 -3.69 0.54
N LEU A 322 25.00 -3.75 1.81
CA LEU A 322 25.27 -4.91 2.65
C LEU A 322 24.23 -5.99 2.38
N ASP A 323 24.69 -7.17 1.96
CA ASP A 323 23.97 -8.41 2.23
C ASP A 323 24.02 -8.66 3.74
N ASP A 324 22.88 -9.05 4.33
CA ASP A 324 22.66 -9.46 5.74
C ASP A 324 23.59 -10.62 6.24
N LYS A 325 24.64 -10.97 5.49
CA LYS A 325 25.54 -12.10 5.74
C LYS A 325 27.03 -11.75 5.95
N HIS A 326 27.43 -10.49 5.86
CA HIS A 326 28.85 -10.12 6.05
C HIS A 326 29.01 -9.00 7.08
N ASP A 327 28.66 -9.30 8.33
CA ASP A 327 29.15 -8.54 9.49
C ASP A 327 30.58 -8.96 9.90
N GLU A 328 31.20 -9.91 9.18
CA GLU A 328 32.60 -10.25 9.35
C GLU A 328 33.46 -9.51 8.34
N VAL A 329 34.00 -8.38 8.80
CA VAL A 329 35.27 -7.85 8.27
C VAL A 329 36.30 -8.98 8.35
N HIS A 330 36.58 -9.64 7.23
CA HIS A 330 37.73 -10.53 7.13
C HIS A 330 39.00 -9.69 7.33
N ILE A 331 39.59 -9.81 8.52
CA ILE A 331 40.89 -9.25 8.86
C ILE A 331 41.95 -10.06 8.09
N VAL A 332 42.46 -9.49 7.00
CA VAL A 332 43.76 -9.86 6.43
C VAL A 332 44.54 -8.57 6.19
N GLY A 333 45.61 -8.38 6.97
CA GLY A 333 46.54 -7.25 6.82
C GLY A 333 46.22 -6.10 7.78
N GLY A 334 46.89 -6.09 8.93
CA GLY A 334 46.70 -5.10 9.98
C GLY A 334 47.05 -3.67 9.57
N THR A 335 46.03 -2.90 9.23
CA THR A 335 45.91 -1.46 9.48
C THR A 335 44.42 -1.14 9.56
N THR A 336 43.86 -1.09 10.78
CA THR A 336 42.51 -0.55 11.01
C THR A 336 42.55 0.97 10.88
N GLU A 337 42.42 1.47 9.65
CA GLU A 337 41.78 2.77 9.48
C GLU A 337 40.29 2.54 9.75
N ALA A 338 39.86 2.77 11.00
CA ALA A 338 38.45 2.88 11.31
C ALA A 338 37.93 4.07 10.48
N VAL A 339 37.32 3.79 9.34
CA VAL A 339 36.68 4.84 8.52
C VAL A 339 35.68 5.54 9.44
N GLU A 340 35.98 6.79 9.77
CA GLU A 340 35.15 7.62 10.64
C GLU A 340 33.77 7.70 9.98
N ARG A 341 32.77 7.08 10.62
CA ARG A 341 31.42 7.03 10.06
C ARG A 341 30.82 8.42 10.16
N VAL A 342 30.27 8.89 9.04
CA VAL A 342 29.55 10.15 8.96
C VAL A 342 28.28 10.04 9.80
N GLU A 343 28.11 10.95 10.76
CA GLU A 343 26.88 11.05 11.54
C GLU A 343 25.70 11.54 10.70
N LEU A 344 24.49 11.19 11.11
CA LEU A 344 23.27 11.55 10.39
C LEU A 344 23.07 13.07 10.28
N SER A 345 23.52 13.83 11.28
CA SER A 345 23.48 15.30 11.33
C SER A 345 24.40 15.96 10.29
N MET A 346 25.46 15.26 9.88
CA MET A 346 26.50 15.76 8.97
C MET A 346 26.25 15.37 7.50
N LEU A 347 25.13 14.69 7.19
CA LEU A 347 24.81 14.26 5.82
C LEU A 347 24.76 15.42 4.82
N VAL A 348 24.36 16.62 5.26
CA VAL A 348 24.28 17.82 4.41
C VAL A 348 25.67 18.40 4.14
N GLU A 349 26.63 18.16 5.04
CA GLU A 349 27.99 18.72 4.97
C GLU A 349 28.92 17.85 4.12
N VAL A 350 28.60 16.55 3.96
CA VAL A 350 29.41 15.60 3.20
C VAL A 350 28.87 15.47 1.78
N GLU A 351 29.68 15.91 0.81
CA GLU A 351 29.37 15.80 -0.61
C GLU A 351 29.07 14.34 -1.03
N GLY A 352 28.06 14.17 -1.89
CA GLY A 352 27.66 12.88 -2.44
C GLY A 352 26.80 12.00 -1.53
N MET A 353 26.44 12.44 -0.31
CA MET A 353 25.50 11.70 0.56
C MET A 353 24.03 11.88 0.18
N LEU A 354 23.72 12.98 -0.50
CA LEU A 354 22.38 13.38 -0.90
C LEU A 354 22.24 13.37 -2.43
N PHE A 355 21.01 13.18 -2.90
CA PHE A 355 20.71 13.35 -4.32
C PHE A 355 20.66 14.83 -4.66
N GLU A 356 21.46 15.24 -5.62
CA GLU A 356 21.54 16.64 -6.03
C GLU A 356 20.53 16.96 -7.12
N ARG A 357 19.70 17.98 -6.88
CA ARG A 357 18.62 18.34 -7.81
C ARG A 357 19.16 18.74 -9.18
N ASN A 358 20.28 19.46 -9.21
CA ASN A 358 20.88 19.94 -10.46
C ASN A 358 21.43 18.77 -11.28
N ASP A 359 22.16 17.84 -10.65
CA ASP A 359 22.73 16.67 -11.32
C ASP A 359 21.63 15.79 -11.93
N VAL A 360 20.56 15.52 -11.17
CA VAL A 360 19.40 14.77 -11.66
C VAL A 360 18.69 15.55 -12.78
N ALA A 361 18.53 16.87 -12.65
CA ALA A 361 17.94 17.70 -13.70
C ALA A 361 18.74 17.63 -14.99
N ASP A 362 20.07 17.67 -14.91
CA ASP A 362 20.95 17.62 -16.07
C ASP A 362 20.95 16.22 -16.71
N CYS A 363 20.93 15.15 -15.92
CA CYS A 363 20.72 13.79 -16.42
C CYS A 363 19.39 13.64 -17.16
N LEU A 364 18.32 14.24 -16.66
CA LEU A 364 16.98 14.18 -17.26
C LEU A 364 16.89 15.05 -18.54
N LYS A 365 17.48 16.25 -18.54
CA LYS A 365 17.58 17.10 -19.74
C LYS A 365 18.36 16.40 -20.85
N ALA A 366 19.47 15.73 -20.51
CA ALA A 366 20.27 14.97 -21.48
C ALA A 366 19.46 13.82 -22.11
N ALA A 367 18.50 13.26 -21.37
CA ALA A 367 17.54 12.27 -21.88
C ALA A 367 16.32 12.88 -22.59
N GLY A 368 16.32 14.20 -22.86
CA GLY A 368 15.26 14.90 -23.58
C GLY A 368 13.98 15.14 -22.78
N LYS A 369 14.03 15.07 -21.44
CA LYS A 369 12.88 15.30 -20.57
C LYS A 369 12.72 16.78 -20.24
N ASP A 370 11.47 17.25 -20.13
CA ASP A 370 11.19 18.58 -19.60
C ASP A 370 11.32 18.57 -18.06
N VAL A 371 12.28 19.34 -17.56
CA VAL A 371 12.55 19.48 -16.12
C VAL A 371 12.10 20.83 -15.56
N SER A 372 11.34 21.61 -16.32
CA SER A 372 10.84 22.94 -15.91
C SER A 372 10.14 22.93 -14.54
N ARG A 373 9.43 21.85 -14.22
CA ARG A 373 8.76 21.67 -12.93
C ARG A 373 9.69 21.22 -11.82
N LEU A 374 10.81 20.55 -12.13
CA LEU A 374 11.72 19.98 -11.13
C LEU A 374 12.35 21.05 -10.22
N SER A 375 12.56 22.25 -10.77
CA SER A 375 13.07 23.42 -10.04
C SER A 375 12.00 24.15 -9.22
N GLN A 376 10.71 23.87 -9.44
CA GLN A 376 9.63 24.52 -8.71
C GLN A 376 9.51 23.91 -7.30
N PRO A 377 9.37 24.75 -6.24
CA PRO A 377 9.14 24.27 -4.89
C PRO A 377 7.95 23.30 -4.83
N PHE A 378 8.08 22.26 -4.01
CA PHE A 378 6.97 21.36 -3.73
C PHE A 378 5.97 22.08 -2.81
N THR A 379 4.91 22.63 -3.38
CA THR A 379 3.92 23.40 -2.63
C THR A 379 2.86 22.46 -2.03
N LEU A 380 2.60 22.62 -0.73
CA LEU A 380 1.57 21.88 0.01
C LEU A 380 0.17 22.51 -0.10
N SER A 381 -0.05 23.39 -1.09
CA SER A 381 -1.34 24.07 -1.24
C SER A 381 -2.39 23.09 -1.71
N SER A 382 -3.52 23.02 -1.00
CA SER A 382 -4.73 22.38 -1.53
C SER A 382 -5.05 22.99 -2.88
N SER A 383 -5.21 22.14 -3.89
CA SER A 383 -5.72 22.45 -5.22
C SER A 383 -6.93 23.39 -5.11
N LYS A 384 -6.83 24.59 -5.68
CA LYS A 384 -7.92 25.59 -5.76
C LYS A 384 -9.01 25.17 -6.78
N SER A 385 -9.42 23.91 -6.79
CA SER A 385 -10.50 23.43 -7.66
C SER A 385 -11.86 23.36 -6.94
N ALA A 386 -11.95 23.76 -5.67
CA ALA A 386 -13.17 23.69 -4.88
C ALA A 386 -13.51 25.00 -4.14
N GLN A 387 -13.41 26.15 -4.82
CA GLN A 387 -14.03 27.38 -4.36
C GLN A 387 -15.05 27.85 -5.39
N GLU A 388 -16.30 27.46 -5.18
CA GLU A 388 -17.48 28.13 -5.72
C GLU A 388 -17.32 29.63 -5.46
N LYS A 389 -17.12 30.42 -6.53
CA LYS A 389 -17.36 31.85 -6.46
C LYS A 389 -18.85 32.06 -6.70
N GLY A 390 -19.51 32.48 -5.63
CA GLY A 390 -20.87 33.00 -5.67
C GLY A 390 -21.03 34.12 -6.68
N ILE A 391 -22.25 34.16 -7.18
CA ILE A 391 -22.88 35.13 -8.07
C ILE A 391 -22.51 36.57 -7.68
N ASP A 392 -22.01 37.35 -8.64
CA ASP A 392 -22.44 38.74 -8.80
C ASP A 392 -22.31 39.19 -10.26
N GLU A 393 -23.33 39.89 -10.74
CA GLU A 393 -23.48 40.40 -12.10
C GLU A 393 -22.58 41.62 -12.35
N THR A 394 -22.07 41.77 -13.58
CA THR A 394 -22.19 42.97 -14.45
C THR A 394 -21.04 43.11 -15.46
N ASP A 395 -21.42 43.65 -16.62
CA ASP A 395 -20.78 43.65 -17.92
C ASP A 395 -19.39 44.31 -18.09
N GLY A 396 -18.64 43.76 -19.05
CA GLY A 396 -18.12 44.55 -20.19
C GLY A 396 -16.64 44.95 -20.22
N LYS A 397 -15.80 44.16 -20.90
CA LYS A 397 -14.99 44.58 -22.09
C LYS A 397 -13.85 43.58 -22.44
N THR A 398 -14.04 42.95 -23.59
CA THR A 398 -13.09 42.52 -24.65
C THR A 398 -11.57 42.56 -24.42
N SER A 399 -10.90 41.41 -24.66
CA SER A 399 -9.54 41.21 -25.21
C SER A 399 -9.31 39.71 -25.53
N PRO A 400 -8.39 39.30 -26.42
CA PRO A 400 -8.73 38.72 -27.72
C PRO A 400 -8.60 37.19 -27.81
N PHE A 401 -9.37 36.64 -28.76
CA PHE A 401 -9.38 35.24 -29.21
C PHE A 401 -8.04 34.81 -29.84
N LEU A 402 -7.58 33.62 -29.46
CA LEU A 402 -6.77 32.70 -30.30
C LEU A 402 -7.41 31.29 -30.22
N PRO A 403 -7.26 30.47 -31.27
CA PRO A 403 -8.29 29.51 -31.68
C PRO A 403 -8.26 28.23 -30.85
N MET A 404 -9.40 27.90 -30.26
CA MET A 404 -9.71 26.56 -29.73
C MET A 404 -9.79 25.58 -30.90
N ALA A 405 -8.81 24.70 -31.02
CA ALA A 405 -8.96 23.47 -31.78
C ALA A 405 -10.02 22.61 -31.08
N GLY A 406 -11.00 22.14 -31.86
CA GLY A 406 -12.19 21.45 -31.38
C GLY A 406 -11.88 20.36 -30.36
N ILE A 407 -12.53 20.48 -29.20
CA ILE A 407 -12.74 19.37 -28.29
C ILE A 407 -13.88 18.58 -28.92
N ASP A 408 -13.52 17.63 -29.78
CA ASP A 408 -14.45 16.56 -30.12
C ASP A 408 -14.72 15.78 -28.85
N ASP A 409 -15.98 15.84 -28.44
CA ASP A 409 -16.62 15.09 -27.39
C ASP A 409 -16.34 13.60 -27.62
N VAL A 410 -15.36 13.05 -26.90
CA VAL A 410 -15.09 11.60 -26.92
C VAL A 410 -16.22 10.95 -26.14
N SER A 411 -17.32 10.69 -26.83
CA SER A 411 -18.32 9.72 -26.42
C SER A 411 -17.65 8.36 -26.35
N ILE A 412 -17.20 7.99 -25.16
CA ILE A 412 -16.76 6.62 -24.88
C ILE A 412 -18.01 5.76 -24.96
N ASP A 413 -18.04 4.87 -25.96
CA ASP A 413 -19.11 3.91 -26.14
C ASP A 413 -19.11 2.92 -24.96
N LEU A 414 -20.07 3.14 -24.04
CA LEU A 414 -20.33 2.30 -22.87
C LEU A 414 -21.02 0.98 -23.23
N SER A 415 -21.33 0.73 -24.51
CA SER A 415 -21.96 -0.53 -24.97
C SER A 415 -20.95 -1.65 -25.26
N VAL A 416 -19.65 -1.35 -25.25
CA VAL A 416 -18.59 -2.35 -25.39
C VAL A 416 -18.31 -3.00 -24.02
N ASP A 417 -18.30 -4.33 -23.99
CA ASP A 417 -17.87 -5.11 -22.83
C ASP A 417 -16.35 -4.92 -22.63
N TRP A 418 -15.99 -4.02 -21.72
CA TRP A 418 -14.61 -3.66 -21.39
C TRP A 418 -13.97 -4.57 -20.33
N THR A 419 -14.56 -5.73 -20.07
CA THR A 419 -14.01 -6.68 -19.10
C THR A 419 -12.61 -7.10 -19.55
N PRO A 420 -11.54 -6.83 -18.78
CA PRO A 420 -10.19 -7.23 -19.15
C PRO A 420 -10.11 -8.76 -19.23
N PRO A 421 -9.27 -9.33 -20.13
CA PRO A 421 -9.10 -10.77 -20.18
C PRO A 421 -8.64 -11.32 -18.82
N GLU A 422 -9.34 -12.33 -18.31
CA GLU A 422 -8.98 -13.01 -17.07
C GLU A 422 -7.55 -13.58 -17.16
N SER A 423 -6.77 -13.45 -16.10
CA SER A 423 -5.51 -14.19 -16.03
C SER A 423 -5.82 -15.68 -15.90
N VAL A 424 -5.09 -16.52 -16.64
CA VAL A 424 -5.27 -17.99 -16.64
C VAL A 424 -5.17 -18.57 -15.22
N ARG A 425 -4.36 -17.95 -14.36
CA ARG A 425 -4.19 -18.34 -12.95
C ARG A 425 -5.40 -18.03 -12.07
N GLN A 426 -6.17 -17.00 -12.39
CA GLN A 426 -7.34 -16.60 -11.62
C GLN A 426 -8.59 -17.35 -12.06
N SER A 427 -8.76 -17.55 -13.38
CA SER A 427 -9.83 -18.38 -13.94
C SER A 427 -9.79 -19.81 -13.39
N ARG A 428 -8.59 -20.39 -13.28
CA ARG A 428 -8.37 -21.70 -12.66
C ARG A 428 -8.69 -21.73 -11.16
N ARG A 429 -8.34 -20.68 -10.41
CA ARG A 429 -8.69 -20.59 -8.98
C ARG A 429 -10.19 -20.43 -8.75
N ASN A 430 -10.88 -19.68 -9.60
CA ASN A 430 -12.33 -19.50 -9.51
C ASN A 430 -13.07 -20.82 -9.78
N THR A 431 -12.67 -21.56 -10.82
CA THR A 431 -13.26 -22.87 -11.14
C THR A 431 -13.03 -23.90 -10.04
N GLU A 432 -11.80 -24.03 -9.54
CA GLU A 432 -11.47 -24.92 -8.42
C GLU A 432 -12.26 -24.57 -7.14
N HIS A 433 -12.48 -23.28 -6.88
CA HIS A 433 -13.26 -22.83 -5.73
C HIS A 433 -14.76 -23.15 -5.86
N THR A 434 -15.37 -22.89 -7.03
CA THR A 434 -16.79 -23.20 -7.26
C THR A 434 -17.07 -24.70 -7.16
N GLU A 435 -16.18 -25.56 -7.66
CA GLU A 435 -16.30 -27.02 -7.52
C GLU A 435 -16.25 -27.48 -6.07
N GLN A 436 -15.35 -26.91 -5.26
CA GLN A 436 -15.27 -27.21 -3.81
C GLN A 436 -16.55 -26.79 -3.06
N VAL A 437 -17.10 -25.61 -3.38
CA VAL A 437 -18.32 -25.11 -2.75
C VAL A 437 -19.52 -26.00 -3.09
N LEU A 438 -19.66 -26.41 -4.35
CA LEU A 438 -20.74 -27.31 -4.79
C LEU A 438 -20.66 -28.69 -4.10
N ALA A 439 -19.45 -29.24 -3.97
CA ALA A 439 -19.24 -30.50 -3.26
C ALA A 439 -19.59 -30.40 -1.76
N SER A 440 -19.30 -29.26 -1.14
CA SER A 440 -19.61 -29.01 0.28
C SER A 440 -21.12 -28.92 0.52
N ILE A 441 -21.87 -28.18 -0.30
CA ILE A 441 -23.32 -28.01 -0.13
C ILE A 441 -24.09 -29.30 -0.43
N ARG A 442 -23.66 -30.09 -1.41
CA ARG A 442 -24.38 -31.30 -1.80
C ARG A 442 -24.29 -32.42 -0.78
N ASN A 443 -23.20 -32.46 0.00
CA ASN A 443 -22.83 -33.63 0.80
C ASN A 443 -22.81 -33.38 2.30
N ARG A 444 -23.12 -32.17 2.79
CA ARG A 444 -23.07 -31.82 4.22
C ARG A 444 -24.31 -31.07 4.67
N SER A 445 -24.68 -31.25 5.95
CA SER A 445 -25.80 -30.54 6.57
C SER A 445 -25.44 -29.08 6.89
N PHE A 446 -26.46 -28.24 7.08
CA PHE A 446 -26.27 -26.81 7.40
C PHE A 446 -25.55 -26.61 8.74
N GLU A 447 -25.91 -27.40 9.76
CA GLU A 447 -25.27 -27.32 11.07
C GLU A 447 -23.79 -27.69 10.99
N ASP A 448 -23.44 -28.77 10.27
CA ASP A 448 -22.04 -29.20 10.12
C ASP A 448 -21.16 -28.16 9.41
N GLN A 449 -21.73 -27.44 8.44
CA GLN A 449 -21.02 -26.37 7.72
C GLN A 449 -20.79 -25.12 8.60
N ALA A 450 -21.78 -24.77 9.42
CA ALA A 450 -21.67 -23.67 10.36
C ALA A 450 -20.62 -23.98 11.44
N ASP A 451 -20.63 -25.20 11.97
CA ASP A 451 -19.70 -25.65 13.01
C ASP A 451 -18.27 -25.77 12.49
N GLU A 452 -18.05 -26.30 11.27
CA GLU A 452 -16.71 -26.35 10.66
C GLU A 452 -16.19 -24.97 10.26
N SER A 453 -17.06 -24.06 9.80
CA SER A 453 -16.67 -22.67 9.54
C SER A 453 -16.20 -22.01 10.84
N CYS A 454 -16.97 -22.20 11.92
CA CYS A 454 -16.61 -21.73 13.25
C CYS A 454 -15.24 -22.32 13.69
N ALA A 455 -15.05 -23.64 13.58
CA ALA A 455 -13.81 -24.33 13.93
C ALA A 455 -12.61 -23.93 13.04
N ARG A 456 -12.80 -23.69 11.74
CA ARG A 456 -11.75 -23.19 10.84
C ARG A 456 -11.32 -21.78 11.21
N HIS A 457 -12.25 -20.94 11.62
CA HIS A 457 -11.94 -19.60 12.11
C HIS A 457 -11.19 -19.64 13.46
N GLU A 458 -11.57 -20.55 14.37
CA GLU A 458 -10.83 -20.81 15.62
C GLU A 458 -9.41 -21.34 15.36
N ALA A 459 -9.25 -22.31 14.44
CA ALA A 459 -7.95 -22.87 14.08
C ALA A 459 -7.03 -21.84 13.39
N GLY A 460 -7.59 -20.97 12.55
CA GLY A 460 -6.88 -19.85 11.93
C GLY A 460 -6.40 -18.80 12.94
N ASP A 461 -7.10 -18.66 14.07
CA ASP A 461 -6.69 -17.78 15.17
C ASP A 461 -5.63 -18.43 16.08
N LEU A 462 -5.74 -19.73 16.36
CA LEU A 462 -4.65 -20.48 17.00
C LEU A 462 -3.37 -20.40 16.19
N SER A 463 -3.43 -20.59 14.87
CA SER A 463 -2.26 -20.49 14.00
C SER A 463 -1.66 -19.07 13.98
N ARG A 464 -2.50 -18.02 13.93
CA ARG A 464 -2.05 -16.61 14.01
C ARG A 464 -1.47 -16.27 15.39
N THR A 465 -2.04 -16.82 16.46
CA THR A 465 -1.58 -16.61 17.84
C THR A 465 -0.28 -17.36 18.09
N VAL A 466 -0.15 -18.60 17.62
CA VAL A 466 1.11 -19.37 17.64
C VAL A 466 2.17 -18.66 16.82
N SER A 467 1.86 -18.13 15.64
CA SER A 467 2.81 -17.35 14.83
C SER A 467 3.28 -16.08 15.56
N ARG A 468 2.37 -15.37 16.23
CA ARG A 468 2.72 -14.20 17.07
C ARG A 468 3.56 -14.59 18.29
N LEU A 469 3.27 -15.73 18.92
CA LEU A 469 4.04 -16.24 20.05
C LEU A 469 5.44 -16.72 19.62
N LEU A 470 5.56 -17.35 18.45
CA LEU A 470 6.82 -17.78 17.88
C LEU A 470 7.69 -16.58 17.47
N ALA A 471 7.09 -15.55 16.86
CA ALA A 471 7.77 -14.29 16.57
C ALA A 471 8.26 -13.62 17.86
N ARG A 472 7.40 -13.52 18.88
CA ARG A 472 7.75 -12.96 20.19
C ARG A 472 8.83 -13.80 20.90
N ASN A 473 8.81 -15.12 20.78
CA ASN A 473 9.87 -15.98 21.32
C ASN A 473 11.18 -15.80 20.55
N ALA A 474 11.14 -15.66 19.23
CA ALA A 474 12.33 -15.38 18.41
C ALA A 474 12.96 -14.03 18.80
N ASP A 475 12.14 -13.01 19.05
CA ASP A 475 12.60 -11.70 19.54
C ASP A 475 13.14 -11.78 20.97
N THR A 476 12.51 -12.57 21.84
CA THR A 476 12.98 -12.78 23.22
C THR A 476 14.30 -13.56 23.25
N VAL A 477 14.49 -14.53 22.35
CA VAL A 477 15.74 -15.28 22.18
C VAL A 477 16.83 -14.39 21.56
N ARG A 478 16.50 -13.51 20.60
CA ARG A 478 17.43 -12.48 20.09
C ARG A 478 17.87 -11.54 21.21
N MET A 479 16.94 -11.04 22.02
CA MET A 479 17.23 -10.14 23.15
C MET A 479 18.04 -10.83 24.26
N ALA A 480 17.81 -12.12 24.51
CA ALA A 480 18.58 -12.89 25.50
C ALA A 480 20.03 -13.21 25.05
N ASN A 481 20.33 -13.11 23.76
CA ASN A 481 21.66 -13.33 23.18
C ASN A 481 22.48 -12.03 23.04
N ILE A 482 21.86 -10.86 23.21
CA ILE A 482 22.57 -9.57 23.27
C ILE A 482 23.15 -9.43 24.68
N GLY A 483 24.44 -9.74 24.84
CA GLY A 483 25.19 -9.45 26.07
C GLY A 483 25.64 -10.64 26.92
N ARG A 484 25.51 -11.89 26.45
CA ARG A 484 26.21 -13.02 27.09
C ARG A 484 27.60 -13.21 26.48
N PRO A 485 28.69 -13.18 27.29
CA PRO A 485 29.98 -13.61 26.79
C PRO A 485 29.90 -15.08 26.38
N ALA A 486 30.55 -15.44 25.27
CA ALA A 486 30.60 -16.80 24.77
C ALA A 486 31.01 -17.76 25.90
N LYS A 487 30.25 -18.84 26.09
CA LYS A 487 30.64 -19.94 26.98
C LYS A 487 32.05 -20.41 26.56
N PRO A 488 32.98 -20.63 27.49
CA PRO A 488 34.27 -21.21 27.13
C PRO A 488 34.03 -22.58 26.48
N LYS A 489 34.70 -22.82 25.34
CA LYS A 489 34.63 -24.11 24.63
C LYS A 489 35.05 -25.22 25.58
N ASN A 490 34.35 -26.35 25.51
CA ASN A 490 34.68 -27.55 26.27
C ASN A 490 36.10 -28.00 25.90
N ILE A 491 36.86 -28.53 26.86
CA ILE A 491 38.28 -28.92 26.66
C ILE A 491 38.49 -29.95 25.54
N PHE A 492 37.41 -30.62 25.12
CA PHE A 492 37.38 -31.60 24.04
C PHE A 492 37.18 -31.01 22.63
N GLU A 493 36.95 -29.68 22.51
CA GLU A 493 36.78 -28.98 21.22
C GLU A 493 37.93 -28.00 20.90
N MET A 494 39.02 -28.03 21.69
CA MET A 494 40.24 -27.30 21.38
C MET A 494 41.09 -28.08 20.38
N ASN A 495 41.16 -27.60 19.14
CA ASN A 495 42.19 -28.04 18.20
C ASN A 495 43.56 -27.59 18.72
N LEU A 496 44.34 -28.54 19.25
CA LEU A 496 45.72 -28.31 19.65
C LEU A 496 46.59 -28.10 18.40
N PRO A 497 47.57 -27.18 18.44
CA PRO A 497 48.54 -27.02 17.36
C PRO A 497 49.33 -28.32 17.14
N THR A 498 49.66 -28.62 15.88
CA THR A 498 50.41 -29.80 15.41
C THR A 498 51.83 -29.96 15.98
N ALA A 499 52.23 -29.15 16.97
CA ALA A 499 53.51 -29.24 17.67
C ALA A 499 53.51 -30.21 18.88
N PHE A 500 52.40 -30.89 19.18
CA PHE A 500 52.27 -31.78 20.34
C PHE A 500 51.85 -33.23 20.03
N ALA A 501 51.89 -33.67 18.77
CA ALA A 501 51.72 -35.08 18.43
C ALA A 501 53.11 -35.75 18.29
N LEU A 502 53.50 -36.53 19.31
CA LEU A 502 54.58 -37.51 19.26
C LEU A 502 53.98 -38.91 19.08
#